data_AF-A0A1Y4B8V7-F1
#
_entry.id   AF-A0A1Y4B8V7-F1
#
_cell.length_a   1.000
_cell.length_b   1.000
_cell.length_c   1.000
_cell.angle_alpha   90.00
_cell.angle_beta   90.00
_cell.angle_gamma   90.00
#
_symmetry.space_group_name_H-M   'P 1'
#
loop_
_entity.id
_entity.type
_entity.pdbx_description
1 polymer ?
#
loop_
_entity_poly.entity_id
_entity_poly.type
_entity_poly.pdbx_seq_one_letter_code
_entity_poly.pdbx_strand_id
1 'polypeptide(L)'
;MAKEKTPKKGGAKRIIVIVVAVIIVLGIIGSIGGNDGSQQADNSQTTEVVSQTPATEADQVSDTQETTTAAATTTESAATLGESNALDSAMSYLNFMAFSKEGLIQQLEYEGYSNEEAKYAVKNCGADWNEQALEKAQDYLDTGSFSYEGLIDQLEYEKFTTKQATYGVDNCGADWNEQAAKKAQSYLDTGSFSREQLINQLEYEKFTTEQAEYGVSQVGY
;
A
#
# COMPACT_ATOMS: atom_id res chain seq x y z
N MET A 1 -52.80 2.08 -35.02
CA MET A 1 -51.52 1.34 -34.92
C MET A 1 -50.53 2.21 -34.16
N ALA A 2 -50.48 2.12 -32.83
CA ALA A 2 -49.51 2.82 -32.00
C ALA A 2 -48.47 1.80 -31.53
N LYS A 3 -47.18 2.07 -31.81
CA LYS A 3 -46.05 1.23 -31.37
C LYS A 3 -45.65 1.68 -29.96
N GLU A 4 -45.84 0.81 -28.98
CA GLU A 4 -45.28 0.98 -27.63
C GLU A 4 -43.75 0.90 -27.69
N LYS A 5 -43.07 1.90 -27.11
CA LYS A 5 -41.62 1.89 -26.88
C LYS A 5 -41.39 1.35 -25.47
N THR A 6 -40.77 0.19 -25.36
CA THR A 6 -40.29 -0.34 -24.07
C THR A 6 -39.04 0.43 -23.60
N PRO A 7 -38.92 0.80 -22.31
CA PRO A 7 -37.74 1.48 -21.80
C PRO A 7 -36.55 0.52 -21.65
N LYS A 8 -35.38 0.99 -22.10
CA LYS A 8 -34.08 0.32 -22.01
C LYS A 8 -33.66 0.24 -20.54
N LYS A 9 -33.55 -0.97 -20.01
CA LYS A 9 -33.10 -1.25 -18.63
C LYS A 9 -31.62 -0.86 -18.51
N GLY A 10 -31.34 0.26 -17.85
CA GLY A 10 -29.98 0.69 -17.56
C GLY A 10 -29.32 -0.28 -16.58
N GLY A 11 -28.17 -0.83 -16.98
CA GLY A 11 -27.34 -1.66 -16.11
C GLY A 11 -26.77 -0.80 -14.98
N ALA A 12 -27.11 -1.15 -13.74
CA ALA A 12 -26.52 -0.55 -12.56
C ALA A 12 -25.02 -0.89 -12.52
N LYS A 13 -24.16 0.12 -12.57
CA LYS A 13 -22.73 -0.03 -12.27
C LYS A 13 -22.62 -0.35 -10.78
N ARG A 14 -22.31 -1.61 -10.45
CA ARG A 14 -22.00 -2.01 -9.08
C ARG A 14 -20.62 -1.46 -8.74
N ILE A 15 -20.58 -0.37 -7.97
CA ILE A 15 -19.34 0.10 -7.35
C ILE A 15 -19.11 -0.83 -6.16
N ILE A 16 -18.28 -1.85 -6.37
CA ILE A 16 -17.75 -2.67 -5.27
C ILE A 16 -16.57 -1.90 -4.72
N VAL A 17 -16.72 -1.39 -3.50
CA VAL A 17 -15.65 -0.73 -2.76
C VAL A 17 -14.69 -1.84 -2.32
N ILE A 18 -13.55 -1.95 -2.99
CA ILE A 18 -12.43 -2.76 -2.49
C ILE A 18 -11.84 -1.97 -1.32
N VAL A 19 -12.23 -2.33 -0.10
CA VAL A 19 -11.53 -1.88 1.10
C VAL A 19 -10.31 -2.77 1.23
N VAL A 20 -9.23 -2.45 0.51
CA VAL A 20 -7.90 -2.93 0.91
C VAL A 20 -7.54 -2.12 2.15
N ALA A 21 -7.78 -2.71 3.30
CA ALA A 21 -7.41 -2.11 4.58
C ALA A 21 -5.88 -2.07 4.64
N VAL A 22 -5.30 -0.90 4.39
CA VAL A 22 -3.95 -0.58 4.86
C VAL A 22 -4.06 -0.55 6.38
N ILE A 23 -3.75 -1.67 7.04
CA ILE A 23 -3.58 -1.68 8.49
C ILE A 23 -2.26 -1.00 8.78
N ILE A 24 -2.29 0.33 8.85
CA ILE A 24 -1.22 1.12 9.47
C ILE A 24 -1.36 0.88 10.98
N VAL A 25 -0.60 -0.07 11.52
CA VAL A 25 -0.46 -0.22 12.97
C VAL A 25 0.37 0.96 13.46
N LEU A 26 -0.30 2.04 13.83
CA LEU A 26 0.29 3.07 14.69
C LEU A 26 0.40 2.48 16.10
N GLY A 27 1.64 2.19 16.52
CA GLY A 27 1.96 2.00 17.92
C GLY A 27 1.78 3.31 18.67
N ILE A 28 0.78 3.39 19.55
CA ILE A 28 0.74 4.40 20.60
C ILE A 28 0.77 3.67 21.94
N ILE A 29 1.92 3.74 22.60
CA ILE A 29 2.04 3.56 24.04
C ILE A 29 1.37 4.77 24.70
N GLY A 30 0.32 4.51 25.47
CA GLY A 30 -0.37 5.53 26.27
C GLY A 30 -1.31 4.89 27.28
N SER A 31 -0.76 4.48 28.42
CA SER A 31 -1.55 4.19 29.62
C SER A 31 -2.20 5.49 30.13
N ILE A 32 -3.51 5.47 30.43
CA ILE A 32 -4.16 6.03 31.64
C ILE A 32 -5.71 5.92 31.49
N GLY A 33 -6.30 5.14 32.40
CA GLY A 33 -7.54 5.44 33.14
C GLY A 33 -8.83 5.87 32.42
N GLY A 34 -9.81 4.96 32.41
CA GLY A 34 -11.11 5.17 33.09
C GLY A 34 -12.16 6.14 32.51
N ASN A 35 -13.33 5.55 32.26
CA ASN A 35 -14.69 6.08 32.50
C ASN A 35 -15.45 6.82 31.37
N ASP A 36 -16.36 6.06 30.74
CA ASP A 36 -17.78 6.33 30.47
C ASP A 36 -18.26 7.78 30.23
N GLY A 37 -18.93 8.00 29.09
CA GLY A 37 -19.71 9.22 28.87
C GLY A 37 -19.99 9.58 27.41
N SER A 38 -21.12 9.10 26.91
CA SER A 38 -21.80 9.52 25.67
C SER A 38 -22.18 11.01 25.62
N GLN A 39 -22.18 11.59 24.41
CA GLN A 39 -22.98 12.73 23.85
C GLN A 39 -22.05 13.64 23.02
N GLN A 40 -22.47 14.36 21.97
CA GLN A 40 -23.60 14.38 21.05
C GLN A 40 -23.16 15.40 19.99
N ALA A 41 -23.40 15.12 18.72
CA ALA A 41 -23.11 16.04 17.62
C ALA A 41 -24.00 17.27 17.71
N ASP A 42 -23.41 18.46 17.55
CA ASP A 42 -24.15 19.68 17.23
C ASP A 42 -23.53 20.38 16.02
N ASN A 43 -24.44 20.88 15.21
CA ASN A 43 -24.35 21.35 13.85
C ASN A 43 -24.47 22.88 13.86
N SER A 44 -23.59 23.59 13.16
CA SER A 44 -23.92 24.93 12.63
C SER A 44 -22.92 25.37 11.58
N GLN A 45 -23.30 25.22 10.31
CA GLN A 45 -22.79 26.00 9.18
C GLN A 45 -23.80 27.10 8.83
N THR A 46 -23.33 28.34 8.69
CA THR A 46 -24.05 29.46 8.07
C THR A 46 -23.03 30.44 7.47
N THR A 47 -22.99 30.43 6.13
CA THR A 47 -23.11 31.57 5.18
C THR A 47 -22.03 32.67 5.09
N GLU A 48 -21.35 32.63 3.94
CA GLU A 48 -20.96 33.68 2.95
C GLU A 48 -20.40 35.07 3.35
N VAL A 49 -19.39 35.54 2.59
CA VAL A 49 -19.44 36.68 1.62
C VAL A 49 -18.07 37.40 1.48
N VAL A 50 -17.48 37.27 0.28
CA VAL A 50 -16.86 38.29 -0.63
C VAL A 50 -15.75 39.25 -0.14
N SER A 51 -14.58 39.06 -0.77
CA SER A 51 -13.75 40.02 -1.55
C SER A 51 -13.45 41.43 -1.00
N GLN A 52 -12.14 41.72 -0.87
CA GLN A 52 -11.50 42.93 -1.41
C GLN A 52 -9.96 42.86 -1.33
N THR A 53 -9.32 43.03 -2.49
CA THR A 53 -7.93 43.50 -2.70
C THR A 53 -8.01 45.00 -3.04
N PRO A 54 -7.05 45.86 -2.67
CA PRO A 54 -5.96 46.22 -3.61
C PRO A 54 -4.60 46.63 -3.00
N ALA A 55 -3.53 46.39 -3.79
CA ALA A 55 -2.35 47.26 -4.04
C ALA A 55 -1.39 47.60 -2.87
N THR A 56 -0.06 47.80 -3.00
CA THR A 56 0.96 47.78 -4.06
C THR A 56 2.30 48.16 -3.37
N GLU A 57 3.40 47.47 -3.73
CA GLU A 57 4.80 47.95 -3.87
C GLU A 57 5.65 48.42 -2.66
N ALA A 58 6.79 47.74 -2.46
CA ALA A 58 8.10 48.40 -2.37
C ALA A 58 9.25 47.38 -2.46
N ASP A 59 10.10 47.60 -3.46
CA ASP A 59 11.44 47.02 -3.64
C ASP A 59 12.35 47.17 -2.41
N GLN A 60 13.03 46.08 -2.04
CA GLN A 60 14.37 46.15 -1.44
C GLN A 60 15.23 45.04 -2.04
N VAL A 61 16.02 45.45 -3.03
CA VAL A 61 17.18 44.77 -3.57
C VAL A 61 18.25 44.73 -2.47
N SER A 62 18.66 43.55 -2.02
CA SER A 62 19.88 43.39 -1.23
C SER A 62 20.82 42.47 -1.98
N ASP A 63 21.78 43.12 -2.62
CA ASP A 63 23.00 42.59 -3.19
C ASP A 63 23.86 42.00 -2.08
N THR A 64 24.13 40.70 -2.12
CA THR A 64 25.22 40.07 -1.36
C THR A 64 25.90 39.03 -2.24
N GLN A 65 26.82 39.60 -3.02
CA GLN A 65 28.06 39.05 -3.55
C GLN A 65 28.54 37.70 -2.98
N GLU A 66 28.78 36.81 -3.94
CA GLU A 66 29.69 35.66 -3.98
C GLU A 66 30.56 35.39 -2.74
N THR A 67 30.40 34.20 -2.19
CA THR A 67 31.52 33.44 -1.61
C THR A 67 31.73 32.18 -2.43
N THR A 68 32.67 32.27 -3.36
CA THR A 68 33.31 31.13 -4.01
C THR A 68 34.11 30.37 -2.94
N THR A 69 33.71 29.13 -2.63
CA THR A 69 34.65 28.11 -2.15
C THR A 69 34.23 26.76 -2.73
N ALA A 70 34.61 26.57 -3.99
CA ALA A 70 34.81 25.24 -4.54
C ALA A 70 36.04 24.63 -3.86
N ALA A 71 35.78 23.76 -2.89
CA ALA A 71 36.75 22.79 -2.38
C ALA A 71 35.98 21.51 -2.01
N ALA A 72 35.33 20.88 -2.98
CA ALA A 72 34.88 19.50 -2.86
C ALA A 72 36.12 18.58 -2.92
N THR A 73 36.83 18.53 -1.80
CA THR A 73 37.69 17.41 -1.48
C THR A 73 36.78 16.20 -1.32
N THR A 74 37.02 15.17 -2.11
CA THR A 74 36.42 13.83 -1.98
C THR A 74 36.94 13.15 -0.72
N THR A 75 36.62 13.72 0.43
CA THR A 75 36.48 12.97 1.68
C THR A 75 35.12 12.30 1.62
N GLU A 76 35.12 10.97 1.73
CA GLU A 76 33.95 10.20 2.12
C GLU A 76 33.38 10.85 3.39
N SER A 77 32.37 11.71 3.20
CA SER A 77 31.80 12.48 4.30
C SER A 77 31.19 11.49 5.26
N ALA A 78 31.60 11.56 6.53
CA ALA A 78 30.91 10.83 7.58
C ALA A 78 29.41 11.18 7.53
N ALA A 79 28.57 10.19 7.80
CA ALA A 79 27.12 10.36 7.85
C ALA A 79 26.76 11.52 8.78
N THR A 80 25.79 12.33 8.36
CA THR A 80 25.16 13.29 9.27
C THR A 80 24.35 12.56 10.34
N LEU A 81 23.98 13.28 11.41
CA LEU A 81 23.13 12.71 12.46
C LEU A 81 21.76 12.29 11.91
N GLY A 82 21.18 13.07 11.01
CA GLY A 82 19.89 12.77 10.39
C GLY A 82 19.95 11.54 9.49
N GLU A 83 21.00 11.40 8.68
CA GLU A 83 21.26 10.18 7.89
C GLU A 83 21.44 8.93 8.75
N SER A 84 22.14 9.06 9.89
CA SER A 84 22.34 7.97 10.84
C SER A 84 21.03 7.55 11.51
N ASN A 85 20.22 8.52 11.95
CA ASN A 85 18.91 8.24 12.55
C ASN A 85 17.95 7.60 11.54
N ALA A 86 17.92 8.08 10.30
CA ALA A 86 17.10 7.49 9.23
C ALA A 86 17.53 6.05 8.94
N LEU A 87 18.84 5.76 8.96
CA LEU A 87 19.37 4.42 8.79
C LEU A 87 18.93 3.48 9.93
N ASP A 88 19.00 3.93 11.18
CA ASP A 88 18.52 3.16 12.33
C ASP A 88 17.01 2.88 12.25
N SER A 89 16.20 3.89 11.86
CA SER A 89 14.77 3.71 11.57
C SER A 89 14.54 2.68 10.47
N ALA A 90 15.28 2.77 9.35
CA ALA A 90 15.16 1.84 8.23
C ALA A 90 15.44 0.39 8.65
N MET A 91 16.52 0.16 9.40
CA MET A 91 16.86 -1.17 9.92
C MET A 91 15.80 -1.67 10.92
N SER A 92 15.27 -0.80 11.77
CA SER A 92 14.19 -1.16 12.69
C SER A 92 12.93 -1.61 11.96
N TYR A 93 12.56 -0.93 10.87
CA TYR A 93 11.42 -1.33 10.04
C TYR A 93 11.64 -2.69 9.40
N LEU A 94 12.79 -2.89 8.76
CA LEU A 94 13.13 -4.14 8.08
C LEU A 94 13.24 -5.32 9.04
N ASN A 95 13.56 -5.09 10.32
CA ASN A 95 13.53 -6.14 11.34
C ASN A 95 12.11 -6.51 11.81
N PHE A 96 11.11 -5.64 11.54
CA PHE A 96 9.73 -5.86 11.98
C PHE A 96 8.82 -6.34 10.85
N MET A 97 8.96 -5.81 9.64
CA MET A 97 8.18 -6.22 8.48
C MET A 97 8.95 -5.97 7.18
N ALA A 98 8.58 -6.71 6.14
CA ALA A 98 9.18 -6.54 4.84
C ALA A 98 8.70 -5.27 4.11
N PHE A 99 9.65 -4.60 3.44
CA PHE A 99 9.42 -3.39 2.66
C PHE A 99 10.03 -3.45 1.27
N SER A 100 9.35 -2.83 0.31
CA SER A 100 10.01 -2.44 -0.94
C SER A 100 10.96 -1.27 -0.70
N LYS A 101 11.96 -1.12 -1.57
CA LYS A 101 12.91 0.00 -1.51
C LYS A 101 12.19 1.35 -1.49
N GLU A 102 11.24 1.52 -2.41
CA GLU A 102 10.49 2.76 -2.56
C GLU A 102 9.49 2.97 -1.42
N GLY A 103 8.84 1.89 -0.95
CA GLY A 103 7.96 1.95 0.21
C GLY A 103 8.71 2.36 1.48
N LEU A 104 9.93 1.87 1.69
CA LEU A 104 10.73 2.26 2.85
C LEU A 104 11.18 3.72 2.79
N ILE A 105 11.52 4.23 1.60
CA ILE A 105 11.81 5.67 1.41
C ILE A 105 10.59 6.50 1.80
N GLN A 106 9.41 6.16 1.27
CA GLN A 106 8.16 6.89 1.56
C GLN A 106 7.78 6.84 3.04
N GLN A 107 8.02 5.71 3.70
CA GLN A 107 7.79 5.55 5.13
C GLN A 107 8.69 6.51 5.95
N LEU A 108 9.98 6.58 5.64
CA LEU A 108 10.92 7.47 6.33
C LEU A 108 10.59 8.95 6.05
N GLU A 109 10.20 9.30 4.83
CA GLU A 109 9.76 10.65 4.51
C GLU A 109 8.50 11.05 5.28
N TYR A 110 7.55 10.11 5.44
CA TYR A 110 6.36 10.31 6.25
C TYR A 110 6.70 10.56 7.73
N GLU A 111 7.76 9.94 8.24
CA GLU A 111 8.28 10.19 9.60
C GLU A 111 9.03 11.52 9.75
N GLY A 112 9.23 12.25 8.65
CA GLY A 112 9.82 13.59 8.64
C GLY A 112 11.31 13.63 8.31
N TYR A 113 11.91 12.51 7.92
CA TYR A 113 13.24 12.53 7.32
C TYR A 113 13.17 13.21 5.95
N SER A 114 14.22 13.96 5.60
CA SER A 114 14.34 14.51 4.24
C SER A 114 14.50 13.39 3.22
N ASN A 115 14.15 13.67 1.97
CA ASN A 115 14.33 12.74 0.86
C ASN A 115 15.78 12.22 0.74
N GLU A 116 16.76 13.08 1.02
CA GLU A 116 18.18 12.70 0.97
C GLU A 116 18.57 11.77 2.13
N GLU A 117 18.09 12.02 3.35
CA GLU A 117 18.31 11.13 4.50
C GLU A 117 17.64 9.77 4.30
N ALA A 118 16.39 9.74 3.79
CA ALA A 118 15.69 8.50 3.50
C ALA A 118 16.40 7.68 2.41
N LYS A 119 16.83 8.33 1.32
CA LYS A 119 17.63 7.67 0.27
C LYS A 119 18.97 7.18 0.80
N TYR A 120 19.63 7.95 1.66
CA TYR A 120 20.85 7.53 2.34
C TYR A 120 20.60 6.27 3.16
N ALA A 121 19.59 6.27 4.03
CA ALA A 121 19.25 5.15 4.89
C ALA A 121 18.99 3.87 4.08
N VAL A 122 18.10 3.95 3.10
CA VAL A 122 17.73 2.81 2.24
C VAL A 122 18.92 2.31 1.42
N LYS A 123 19.83 3.19 0.98
CA LYS A 123 21.07 2.78 0.29
C LYS A 123 22.03 2.02 1.21
N ASN A 124 22.07 2.35 2.49
CA ASN A 124 23.08 1.85 3.44
C ASN A 124 22.54 0.79 4.42
N CYS A 125 21.23 0.50 4.43
CA CYS A 125 20.62 -0.48 5.33
C CYS A 125 21.01 -1.94 5.08
N GLY A 126 21.64 -2.24 3.95
CA GLY A 126 22.11 -3.59 3.63
C GLY A 126 21.01 -4.57 3.21
N ALA A 127 19.78 -4.10 2.97
CA ALA A 127 18.67 -4.95 2.56
C ALA A 127 18.93 -5.63 1.20
N ASP A 128 18.62 -6.92 1.13
CA ASP A 128 18.40 -7.60 -0.14
C ASP A 128 16.94 -7.43 -0.56
N TRP A 129 16.70 -6.63 -1.60
CA TRP A 129 15.36 -6.29 -2.04
C TRP A 129 14.59 -7.46 -2.67
N ASN A 130 15.28 -8.52 -3.11
CA ASN A 130 14.62 -9.75 -3.55
C ASN A 130 14.14 -10.55 -2.33
N GLU A 131 14.97 -10.64 -1.29
CA GLU A 131 14.59 -11.29 -0.02
C GLU A 131 13.40 -10.58 0.63
N GLN A 132 13.40 -9.24 0.64
CA GLN A 132 12.27 -8.47 1.14
C GLN A 132 10.97 -8.74 0.36
N ALA A 133 11.05 -8.96 -0.96
CA ALA A 133 9.87 -9.31 -1.74
C ALA A 133 9.37 -10.73 -1.43
N LEU A 134 10.30 -11.66 -1.16
CA LEU A 134 9.99 -13.03 -0.74
C LEU A 134 9.32 -13.05 0.63
N GLU A 135 9.90 -12.38 1.63
CA GLU A 135 9.31 -12.25 2.97
C GLU A 135 7.91 -11.64 2.88
N LYS A 136 7.74 -10.57 2.08
CA LYS A 136 6.43 -9.94 1.91
C LYS A 136 5.41 -10.85 1.24
N ALA A 137 5.83 -11.63 0.24
CA ALA A 137 4.98 -12.62 -0.41
C ALA A 137 4.50 -13.68 0.61
N GLN A 138 5.38 -14.14 1.49
CA GLN A 138 5.06 -15.08 2.56
C GLN A 138 4.08 -14.47 3.58
N ASP A 139 4.32 -13.25 4.05
CA ASP A 139 3.41 -12.53 4.97
C ASP A 139 1.97 -12.46 4.42
N TYR A 140 1.83 -12.21 3.12
CA TYR A 140 0.52 -12.17 2.45
C TYR A 140 -0.16 -13.54 2.40
N LEU A 141 0.61 -14.61 2.19
CA LEU A 141 0.10 -15.97 2.13
C LEU A 141 -0.20 -16.56 3.52
N ASP A 142 0.42 -16.04 4.57
CA ASP A 142 0.14 -16.41 5.96
C ASP A 142 -1.17 -15.79 6.46
N THR A 143 -1.53 -14.61 5.95
CA THR A 143 -2.73 -13.86 6.37
C THR A 143 -3.90 -13.99 5.41
N GLY A 144 -3.67 -14.48 4.19
CA GLY A 144 -4.68 -14.58 3.16
C GLY A 144 -4.36 -15.65 2.12
N SER A 145 -5.07 -15.60 0.99
CA SER A 145 -4.77 -16.46 -0.15
C SER A 145 -4.74 -15.63 -1.41
N PHE A 146 -3.84 -15.96 -2.32
CA PHE A 146 -3.62 -15.21 -3.55
C PHE A 146 -3.43 -16.16 -4.72
N SER A 147 -3.80 -15.71 -5.91
CA SER A 147 -3.28 -16.31 -7.13
C SER A 147 -1.83 -15.87 -7.34
N TYR A 148 -1.10 -16.59 -8.18
CA TYR A 148 0.27 -16.22 -8.56
C TYR A 148 0.32 -14.77 -9.10
N GLU A 149 -0.51 -14.47 -10.10
CA GLU A 149 -0.56 -13.12 -10.71
C GLU A 149 -1.08 -12.07 -9.73
N GLY A 150 -2.09 -12.40 -8.93
CA GLY A 150 -2.64 -11.47 -7.93
C GLY A 150 -1.62 -11.09 -6.86
N LEU A 151 -0.75 -12.02 -6.45
CA LEU A 151 0.32 -11.72 -5.49
C LEU A 151 1.42 -10.85 -6.11
N ILE A 152 1.75 -11.06 -7.40
CA ILE A 152 2.67 -10.18 -8.13
C ILE A 152 2.10 -8.75 -8.17
N ASP A 153 0.84 -8.58 -8.58
CA ASP A 153 0.22 -7.24 -8.64
C ASP A 153 0.24 -6.56 -7.27
N GLN A 154 -0.02 -7.32 -6.20
CA GLN A 154 -0.04 -6.79 -4.84
C GLN A 154 1.35 -6.26 -4.44
N LEU A 155 2.42 -7.01 -4.73
CA LEU A 155 3.79 -6.58 -4.48
C LEU A 155 4.17 -5.36 -5.35
N GLU A 156 3.76 -5.33 -6.62
CA GLU A 156 3.99 -4.15 -7.48
C GLU A 156 3.24 -2.91 -6.99
N TYR A 157 2.02 -3.08 -6.47
CA TYR A 157 1.26 -2.01 -5.84
C TYR A 157 2.03 -1.41 -4.66
N GLU A 158 2.67 -2.27 -3.86
CA GLU A 158 3.59 -1.92 -2.77
C GLU A 158 4.98 -1.46 -3.23
N LYS A 159 5.15 -1.19 -4.52
CA LYS A 159 6.36 -0.60 -5.13
C LYS A 159 7.57 -1.51 -5.18
N PHE A 160 7.39 -2.82 -5.05
CA PHE A 160 8.41 -3.74 -5.55
C PHE A 160 8.50 -3.60 -7.07
N THR A 161 9.71 -3.72 -7.62
CA THR A 161 9.84 -3.82 -9.08
C THR A 161 9.24 -5.14 -9.54
N THR A 162 8.75 -5.22 -10.79
CA THR A 162 8.24 -6.47 -11.38
C THR A 162 9.20 -7.63 -11.15
N LYS A 163 10.51 -7.41 -11.36
CA LYS A 163 11.52 -8.46 -11.15
C LYS A 163 11.58 -8.97 -9.70
N GLN A 164 11.46 -8.07 -8.72
CA GLN A 164 11.46 -8.44 -7.30
C GLN A 164 10.14 -9.13 -6.91
N ALA A 165 9.01 -8.60 -7.36
CA ALA A 165 7.71 -9.20 -7.13
C ALA A 165 7.67 -10.63 -7.68
N THR A 166 8.04 -10.82 -8.95
CA THR A 166 8.16 -12.15 -9.56
C THR A 166 9.13 -13.03 -8.79
N TYR A 167 10.30 -12.53 -8.39
CA TYR A 167 11.23 -13.30 -7.57
C TYR A 167 10.60 -13.77 -6.25
N GLY A 168 9.94 -12.89 -5.51
CA GLY A 168 9.30 -13.25 -4.25
C GLY A 168 8.22 -14.32 -4.43
N VAL A 169 7.37 -14.17 -5.44
CA VAL A 169 6.30 -15.13 -5.74
C VAL A 169 6.84 -16.46 -6.26
N ASP A 170 7.90 -16.47 -7.06
CA ASP A 170 8.55 -17.69 -7.55
C ASP A 170 9.19 -18.50 -6.41
N ASN A 171 9.64 -17.84 -5.34
CA ASN A 171 10.43 -18.45 -4.27
C ASN A 171 9.65 -18.62 -2.95
N CYS A 172 8.40 -18.15 -2.85
CA CYS A 172 7.63 -18.22 -1.61
C CYS A 172 7.16 -19.62 -1.22
N GLY A 173 7.29 -20.60 -2.11
CA GLY A 173 6.96 -22.01 -1.83
C GLY A 173 5.46 -22.30 -1.83
N ALA A 174 4.64 -21.41 -2.40
CA ALA A 174 3.20 -21.59 -2.48
C ALA A 174 2.82 -22.74 -3.43
N ASP A 175 1.86 -23.57 -2.99
CA ASP A 175 1.08 -24.42 -3.89
C ASP A 175 -0.14 -23.62 -4.39
N TRP A 176 -0.12 -23.24 -5.67
CA TRP A 176 -1.17 -22.40 -6.24
C TRP A 176 -2.55 -23.07 -6.32
N ASN A 177 -2.59 -24.40 -6.37
CA ASN A 177 -3.85 -25.15 -6.29
C ASN A 177 -4.38 -25.14 -4.85
N GLU A 178 -3.52 -25.24 -3.85
CA GLU A 178 -3.88 -25.08 -2.44
C GLU A 178 -4.41 -23.66 -2.16
N GLN A 179 -3.75 -22.64 -2.70
CA GLN A 179 -4.19 -21.24 -2.57
C GLN A 179 -5.58 -21.02 -3.19
N ALA A 180 -5.86 -21.64 -4.34
CA ALA A 180 -7.18 -21.58 -4.96
C ALA A 180 -8.26 -22.23 -4.09
N ALA A 181 -7.97 -23.38 -3.48
CA ALA A 181 -8.88 -24.06 -2.55
C ALA A 181 -9.14 -23.23 -1.28
N LYS A 182 -8.09 -22.64 -0.68
CA LYS A 182 -8.23 -21.75 0.49
C LYS A 182 -9.07 -20.51 0.14
N LYS A 183 -8.83 -19.88 -1.01
CA LYS A 183 -9.63 -18.74 -1.47
C LYS A 183 -11.09 -19.13 -1.71
N ALA A 184 -11.33 -20.28 -2.34
CA ALA A 184 -12.67 -20.82 -2.57
C ALA A 184 -13.43 -20.99 -1.23
N GLN A 185 -12.77 -21.59 -0.24
CA GLN A 185 -13.33 -21.78 1.09
C GLN A 185 -13.63 -20.44 1.78
N SER A 186 -12.71 -19.48 1.70
CA SER A 186 -12.89 -18.14 2.29
C SER A 186 -14.14 -17.42 1.74
N TYR A 187 -14.44 -17.55 0.45
CA TYR A 187 -15.69 -17.01 -0.08
C TYR A 187 -16.92 -17.73 0.46
N LEU A 188 -16.87 -19.05 0.61
CA LEU A 188 -17.98 -19.83 1.18
C LEU A 188 -18.21 -19.55 2.66
N ASP A 189 -17.16 -19.19 3.40
CA ASP A 189 -17.27 -18.78 4.80
C ASP A 189 -18.03 -17.45 4.96
N THR A 190 -18.04 -16.60 3.92
CA THR A 190 -18.69 -15.28 3.96
C THR A 190 -20.04 -15.23 3.23
N GLY A 191 -20.34 -16.21 2.39
CA GLY A 191 -21.60 -16.24 1.65
C GLY A 191 -21.80 -17.51 0.82
N SER A 192 -22.97 -17.63 0.20
CA SER A 192 -23.29 -18.77 -0.65
C SER A 192 -23.00 -18.47 -2.12
N PHE A 193 -22.33 -19.39 -2.79
CA PHE A 193 -22.04 -19.32 -4.22
C PHE A 193 -22.62 -20.55 -4.95
N SER A 194 -22.90 -20.44 -6.24
CA SER A 194 -22.96 -21.61 -7.11
C SER A 194 -21.55 -22.02 -7.54
N ARG A 195 -21.38 -23.26 -8.02
CA ARG A 195 -20.09 -23.74 -8.56
C ARG A 195 -19.51 -22.77 -9.61
N GLU A 196 -20.33 -22.39 -10.59
CA GLU A 196 -19.92 -21.49 -11.67
C GLU A 196 -19.60 -20.08 -11.16
N GLN A 197 -20.37 -19.55 -10.21
CA GLN A 197 -20.09 -18.25 -9.62
C GLN A 197 -18.75 -18.23 -8.87
N LEU A 198 -18.43 -19.31 -8.14
CA LEU A 198 -17.17 -19.41 -7.41
C LEU A 198 -15.98 -19.55 -8.36
N ILE A 199 -16.11 -20.34 -9.44
CA ILE A 199 -15.07 -20.42 -10.48
C ILE A 199 -14.81 -19.06 -11.09
N ASN A 200 -15.87 -18.37 -11.56
CA ASN A 200 -15.75 -17.04 -12.16
C ASN A 200 -15.13 -16.02 -11.19
N GLN A 201 -15.41 -16.15 -9.89
CA GLN A 201 -14.83 -15.28 -8.86
C GLN A 201 -13.33 -15.54 -8.69
N LEU A 202 -12.89 -16.80 -8.69
CA LEU A 202 -11.47 -17.14 -8.63
C LEU A 202 -10.72 -16.72 -9.90
N GLU A 203 -11.32 -16.88 -11.09
CA GLU A 203 -10.74 -16.38 -12.34
C GLU A 203 -10.62 -14.84 -12.34
N TYR A 204 -11.60 -14.13 -11.74
CA TYR A 204 -11.51 -12.68 -11.54
C TYR A 204 -10.34 -12.31 -10.60
N GLU A 205 -10.09 -13.11 -9.57
CA GLU A 205 -8.91 -13.02 -8.69
C GLU A 205 -7.62 -13.56 -9.37
N LYS A 206 -7.65 -13.76 -10.69
CA LYS A 206 -6.53 -14.18 -11.54
C LYS A 206 -5.99 -15.59 -11.29
N PHE A 207 -6.76 -16.47 -10.66
CA PHE A 207 -6.45 -17.90 -10.75
C PHE A 207 -6.64 -18.37 -12.20
N THR A 208 -5.81 -19.30 -12.64
CA THR A 208 -6.06 -19.99 -13.92
C THR A 208 -7.37 -20.77 -13.84
N THR A 209 -8.04 -21.02 -14.97
CA THR A 209 -9.26 -21.84 -15.00
C THR A 209 -9.04 -23.20 -14.33
N GLU A 210 -7.91 -23.84 -14.57
CA GLU A 210 -7.57 -25.14 -13.95
C GLU A 210 -7.47 -25.04 -12.42
N GLN A 211 -6.80 -24.01 -11.89
CA GLN A 211 -6.71 -23.76 -10.45
C GLN A 211 -8.06 -23.41 -9.84
N ALA A 212 -8.87 -22.60 -10.52
CA ALA A 212 -10.21 -22.22 -10.07
C ALA A 212 -11.12 -23.46 -9.99
N GLU A 213 -11.14 -24.29 -11.03
CA GLU A 213 -11.90 -25.55 -11.04
C GLU A 213 -11.40 -26.51 -9.96
N TYR A 214 -10.07 -26.63 -9.79
CA TYR A 214 -9.48 -27.42 -8.72
C TYR A 214 -9.95 -26.92 -7.35
N GLY A 215 -9.76 -25.64 -7.05
CA GLY A 215 -10.10 -25.06 -5.75
C GLY A 215 -11.59 -25.24 -5.40
N VAL A 216 -12.47 -25.05 -6.38
CA VAL A 216 -13.92 -25.27 -6.21
C VAL A 216 -14.27 -26.73 -5.95
N SER A 217 -13.57 -27.68 -6.58
CA SER A 217 -13.77 -29.12 -6.30
C SER A 217 -13.37 -29.53 -4.88
N GLN A 218 -12.42 -28.81 -4.27
CA GLN A 218 -11.94 -29.11 -2.91
C GLN A 218 -12.92 -28.67 -1.81
N VAL A 219 -13.89 -27.81 -2.13
CA VAL A 219 -14.83 -27.22 -1.15
C VAL A 219 -16.25 -27.75 -1.28
N GLY A 220 -16.43 -28.91 -1.92
CA GLY A 220 -17.69 -29.67 -1.91
C GLY A 220 -18.57 -29.54 -3.16
N TYR A 221 -18.00 -29.11 -4.29
CA TYR A 221 -18.66 -29.12 -5.60
C TYR A 221 -18.19 -30.24 -6.53
#